data_AF-A0A533XUD7-F1
#
_entry.id   AF-A0A533XUD7-F1
#
_cell.length_a   1.000
_cell.length_b   1.000
_cell.length_c   1.000
_cell.angle_alpha   90.00
_cell.angle_beta   90.00
_cell.angle_gamma   90.00
#
_symmetry.space_group_name_H-M   'P 1'
#
loop_
_entity.id
_entity.type
_entity.pdbx_description
1 polymer ?
#
loop_
_entity_poly.entity_id
_entity_poly.type
_entity_poly.pdbx_seq_one_letter_code
_entity_poly.pdbx_strand_id
1 'polypeptide(L)'
;MPDADQPSESPPSLFSPWVTAVYGLFVGLYLGLAVIPSSSSRLGQLEHPEESLERVVSRDLDLRAALPVAHDWKRALYVAFAGSEDTLGDAVAWYDELVGAVPAPNAQLYRVILLGEDGQINRVNAALVPWEFQGASQARMAQWVRAAYLVPALDRETGRMLVVQIRSELTPGWFADVLVARVAAAMDDDAVQAEAEASIVARGEALLDRWISLILGQLALVVLGAVVLGKVLARRLSLVVGDAPLPPLWSHQDGLGLFVRGVFGFLLIGLASTFLLPRESLFAGLSTLAAGAPLVWWTLRYCSLRGLSLPLAFGLTLQPGRVARIVGATLVISTLSVLGEVLITVGSEALHIKAHWADGLLEDLLWGPSWLVACELLDSVVWAPLIEELAFRGVLYATLRKALGVWPAMGVSAVFFALVHGYGVVGFASVFWSGILWALAYERTRSLLPAILGHAINNLFVSAEFLWLLRM
;
A
#
# COMPACT_ATOMS: atom_id res chain seq x y z
N MET A 1 30.91 58.44 3.56
CA MET A 1 30.13 57.67 4.56
C MET A 1 30.52 56.23 4.39
N PRO A 2 31.11 55.59 5.41
CA PRO A 2 31.53 54.20 5.33
C PRO A 2 30.32 53.24 5.41
N ASP A 3 30.56 52.06 4.83
CA ASP A 3 29.78 50.82 4.74
C ASP A 3 28.54 50.67 5.63
N ALA A 4 27.39 50.46 4.97
CA ALA A 4 26.25 49.76 5.54
C ALA A 4 26.50 48.25 5.37
N ASP A 5 27.09 47.65 6.39
CA ASP A 5 27.27 46.20 6.55
C ASP A 5 25.96 45.41 6.33
N GLN A 6 26.10 44.29 5.62
CA GLN A 6 25.18 43.14 5.65
C GLN A 6 25.39 42.32 6.95
N PRO A 7 24.57 41.29 7.26
CA PRO A 7 23.17 41.03 6.93
C PRO A 7 22.29 41.01 8.20
N SER A 8 20.96 41.02 8.04
CA SER A 8 20.02 40.77 9.14
C SER A 8 20.35 39.43 9.83
N GLU A 9 20.85 39.48 11.07
CA GLU A 9 21.06 38.29 11.87
C GLU A 9 19.77 37.47 11.92
N SER A 10 19.87 36.18 11.59
CA SER A 10 18.76 35.25 11.78
C SER A 10 18.40 35.29 13.27
N PRO A 11 17.12 35.44 13.64
CA PRO A 11 16.74 35.53 15.05
C PRO A 11 17.26 34.30 15.81
N PRO A 12 17.66 34.45 17.09
CA PRO A 12 18.30 33.39 17.86
C PRO A 12 17.42 32.13 17.85
N SER A 13 18.05 30.98 17.64
CA SER A 13 17.39 29.67 17.56
C SER A 13 16.51 29.42 18.80
N LEU A 14 15.27 29.01 18.61
CA LEU A 14 14.36 28.64 19.71
C LEU A 14 14.69 27.25 20.26
N PHE A 15 15.26 26.37 19.44
CA PHE A 15 15.61 25.03 19.85
C PHE A 15 17.10 24.89 20.16
N SER A 16 17.42 24.30 21.32
CA SER A 16 18.79 23.92 21.69
C SER A 16 19.31 22.78 20.80
N PRO A 17 20.55 22.87 20.29
CA PRO A 17 21.10 21.84 19.41
C PRO A 17 21.38 20.54 20.19
N TRP A 18 21.78 20.65 21.46
CA TRP A 18 21.97 19.50 22.34
C TRP A 18 20.68 18.74 22.59
N VAL A 19 19.59 19.45 22.88
CA VAL A 19 18.28 18.80 23.05
C VAL A 19 17.84 18.15 21.74
N THR A 20 18.01 18.82 20.61
CA THR A 20 17.70 18.24 19.29
C THR A 20 18.52 16.98 19.01
N ALA A 21 19.81 16.95 19.38
CA ALA A 21 20.66 15.77 19.22
C ALA A 21 20.19 14.60 20.11
N VAL A 22 19.75 14.87 21.35
CA VAL A 22 19.19 13.84 22.24
C VAL A 22 17.92 13.23 21.65
N TYR A 23 16.97 14.06 21.19
CA TYR A 23 15.77 13.54 20.52
C TYR A 23 16.15 12.77 19.24
N GLY A 24 17.12 13.27 18.47
CA GLY A 24 17.61 12.63 17.25
C GLY A 24 18.24 11.27 17.52
N LEU A 25 18.95 11.10 18.63
CA LEU A 25 19.47 9.80 19.06
C LEU A 25 18.35 8.81 19.37
N PHE A 26 17.29 9.23 20.07
CA PHE A 26 16.13 8.37 20.34
C PHE A 26 15.41 7.98 19.05
N VAL A 27 15.17 8.94 18.16
CA VAL A 27 14.56 8.68 16.85
C VAL A 27 15.43 7.72 16.04
N GLY A 28 16.74 7.96 15.97
CA GLY A 28 17.68 7.12 15.24
C GLY A 28 17.81 5.71 15.83
N LEU A 29 17.77 5.56 17.15
CA LEU A 29 17.78 4.26 17.81
C LEU A 29 16.47 3.50 17.56
N TYR A 30 15.32 4.17 17.67
CA TYR A 30 14.02 3.56 17.42
C TYR A 30 13.89 3.12 15.97
N LEU A 31 14.15 4.03 15.01
CA LEU A 31 14.14 3.70 13.58
C LEU A 31 15.20 2.65 13.26
N GLY A 32 16.37 2.69 13.90
CA GLY A 32 17.37 1.64 13.79
C GLY A 32 16.83 0.29 14.21
N LEU A 33 16.16 0.18 15.35
CA LEU A 33 15.56 -1.08 15.82
C LEU A 33 14.35 -1.52 14.98
N ALA A 34 13.60 -0.59 14.41
CA ALA A 34 12.42 -0.85 13.59
C ALA A 34 12.77 -1.17 12.11
N VAL A 35 13.84 -0.57 11.58
CA VAL A 35 14.31 -0.70 10.17
C VAL A 35 15.41 -1.75 10.03
N ILE A 36 16.24 -1.99 11.05
CA ILE A 36 17.03 -3.23 11.11
C ILE A 36 15.97 -4.34 11.09
N PRO A 37 16.04 -5.28 10.13
CA PRO A 37 15.11 -6.39 10.10
C PRO A 37 15.33 -7.21 11.36
N SER A 38 14.64 -6.84 12.43
CA SER A 38 14.32 -7.79 13.48
C SER A 38 13.67 -8.94 12.73
N SER A 39 14.14 -10.14 13.03
CA SER A 39 13.90 -11.40 12.36
C SER A 39 12.43 -11.85 12.29
N SER A 40 11.45 -10.95 12.39
CA SER A 40 10.09 -11.19 11.93
C SER A 40 10.11 -11.27 10.41
N SER A 41 9.81 -12.45 9.87
CA SER A 41 9.43 -12.59 8.46
C SER A 41 8.36 -11.54 8.12
N ARG A 42 8.23 -11.15 6.84
CA ARG A 42 7.13 -10.26 6.39
C ARG A 42 5.76 -10.78 6.85
N LEU A 43 5.62 -12.10 6.92
CA LEU A 43 4.47 -12.80 7.49
C LEU A 43 4.22 -12.46 8.97
N GLY A 44 5.27 -12.21 9.76
CA GLY A 44 5.14 -11.83 11.17
C GLY A 44 4.62 -10.41 11.39
N GLN A 45 4.46 -9.61 10.33
CA GLN A 45 3.78 -8.31 10.38
C GLN A 45 2.26 -8.45 10.18
N LEU A 46 1.79 -9.60 9.69
CA LEU A 46 0.38 -9.89 9.46
C LEU A 46 -0.24 -10.52 10.70
N GLU A 47 -1.44 -10.08 11.04
CA GLU A 47 -2.31 -10.67 12.05
C GLU A 47 -3.06 -11.89 11.50
N HIS A 48 -3.44 -11.85 10.22
CA HIS A 48 -4.23 -12.88 9.54
C HIS A 48 -3.53 -13.43 8.28
N PRO A 49 -2.27 -13.94 8.38
CA PRO A 49 -1.49 -14.30 7.21
C PRO A 49 -2.13 -15.41 6.36
N GLU A 50 -2.87 -16.34 6.97
CA GLU A 50 -3.56 -17.42 6.25
C GLU A 50 -4.77 -16.90 5.47
N GLU A 51 -5.65 -16.14 6.12
CA GLU A 51 -6.84 -15.57 5.49
C GLU A 51 -6.46 -14.54 4.43
N SER A 52 -5.43 -13.73 4.70
CA SER A 52 -4.91 -12.73 3.77
C SER A 52 -4.33 -13.35 2.51
N LEU A 53 -3.51 -14.42 2.64
CA LEU A 53 -2.98 -15.11 1.46
C LEU A 53 -4.09 -15.81 0.67
N GLU A 54 -5.03 -16.47 1.36
CA GLU A 54 -6.23 -17.03 0.72
C GLU A 54 -6.96 -15.97 -0.09
N ARG A 55 -7.22 -14.80 0.51
CA ARG A 55 -7.96 -13.74 -0.16
C ARG A 55 -7.24 -13.25 -1.41
N VAL A 56 -5.93 -13.00 -1.32
CA VAL A 56 -5.14 -12.50 -2.46
C VAL A 56 -5.13 -13.52 -3.59
N VAL A 57 -4.82 -14.79 -3.30
CA VAL A 57 -4.70 -15.84 -4.31
C VAL A 57 -6.05 -16.20 -4.92
N SER A 58 -7.08 -16.36 -4.10
CA SER A 58 -8.45 -16.70 -4.53
C SER A 58 -9.00 -15.64 -5.49
N ARG A 59 -8.77 -14.35 -5.22
CA ARG A 59 -9.22 -13.24 -6.07
C ARG A 59 -8.45 -13.13 -7.38
N ASP A 60 -7.13 -13.35 -7.36
CA ASP A 60 -6.34 -13.39 -8.60
C ASP A 60 -6.78 -14.56 -9.50
N LEU A 61 -6.98 -15.75 -8.93
CA LEU A 61 -7.37 -16.93 -9.70
C LEU A 61 -8.81 -16.87 -10.22
N ASP A 62 -9.77 -16.33 -9.44
CA ASP A 62 -11.12 -16.05 -9.93
C ASP A 62 -11.06 -15.07 -11.11
N LEU A 63 -10.35 -13.94 -10.98
CA LEU A 63 -10.23 -12.94 -12.05
C LEU A 63 -9.63 -13.55 -13.32
N ARG A 64 -8.58 -14.37 -13.19
CA ARG A 64 -7.91 -15.02 -14.32
C ARG A 64 -8.80 -16.04 -15.01
N ALA A 65 -9.61 -16.78 -14.26
CA ALA A 65 -10.58 -17.72 -14.82
C ALA A 65 -11.63 -17.02 -15.70
N ALA A 66 -11.92 -15.74 -15.45
CA ALA A 66 -12.82 -14.95 -16.28
C ALA A 66 -12.17 -14.39 -17.56
N LEU A 67 -10.83 -14.25 -17.64
CA LEU A 67 -10.15 -13.65 -18.80
C LEU A 67 -10.44 -14.35 -20.14
N PRO A 68 -10.47 -15.70 -20.25
CA PRO A 68 -10.74 -16.40 -21.51
C PRO A 68 -12.14 -16.16 -22.07
N VAL A 69 -13.12 -15.86 -21.21
CA VAL A 69 -14.51 -15.59 -21.61
C VAL A 69 -14.85 -14.11 -21.68
N ALA A 70 -14.01 -13.25 -21.06
CA ALA A 70 -14.15 -11.81 -21.12
C ALA A 70 -14.02 -11.26 -22.54
N HIS A 71 -14.65 -10.10 -22.77
CA HIS A 71 -14.56 -9.37 -24.04
C HIS A 71 -13.10 -9.01 -24.37
N ASP A 72 -12.73 -9.10 -25.66
CA ASP A 72 -11.33 -8.92 -26.11
C ASP A 72 -10.68 -7.61 -25.63
N TRP A 73 -11.44 -6.51 -25.60
CA TRP A 73 -10.92 -5.21 -25.14
C TRP A 73 -10.63 -5.19 -23.64
N LYS A 74 -11.42 -5.92 -22.82
CA LYS A 74 -11.20 -6.05 -21.37
C LYS A 74 -9.92 -6.84 -21.11
N ARG A 75 -9.76 -7.96 -21.83
CA ARG A 75 -8.57 -8.80 -21.78
C ARG A 75 -7.32 -8.05 -22.22
N ALA A 76 -7.41 -7.31 -23.33
CA ALA A 76 -6.29 -6.49 -23.82
C ALA A 76 -5.88 -5.42 -22.80
N LEU A 77 -6.84 -4.77 -22.14
CA LEU A 77 -6.56 -3.81 -21.09
C LEU A 77 -5.89 -4.46 -19.87
N TYR A 78 -6.39 -5.61 -19.43
CA TYR A 78 -5.78 -6.35 -18.32
C TYR A 78 -4.33 -6.73 -18.62
N VAL A 79 -4.07 -7.38 -19.76
CA VAL A 79 -2.71 -7.78 -20.15
C VAL A 79 -1.76 -6.58 -20.28
N ALA A 80 -2.25 -5.42 -20.73
CA ALA A 80 -1.42 -4.23 -20.90
C ALA A 80 -0.96 -3.59 -19.58
N PHE A 81 -1.71 -3.75 -18.48
CA PHE A 81 -1.43 -3.07 -17.20
C PHE A 81 -1.12 -4.03 -16.04
N ALA A 82 -1.61 -5.26 -16.06
CA ALA A 82 -1.41 -6.27 -15.00
C ALA A 82 -0.38 -7.35 -15.37
N GLY A 83 0.06 -7.40 -16.64
CA GLY A 83 1.01 -8.41 -17.12
C GLY A 83 0.38 -9.79 -17.37
N SER A 84 1.21 -10.75 -17.77
CA SER A 84 0.81 -12.12 -18.12
C SER A 84 1.54 -13.21 -17.33
N GLU A 85 2.01 -12.90 -16.11
CA GLU A 85 2.88 -13.81 -15.33
C GLU A 85 2.18 -15.11 -14.89
N ASP A 86 3.01 -16.15 -14.65
CA ASP A 86 2.65 -17.47 -14.13
C ASP A 86 2.31 -17.40 -12.64
N THR A 87 1.04 -17.17 -12.32
CA THR A 87 0.59 -16.95 -10.94
C THR A 87 0.36 -18.21 -10.14
N LEU A 88 0.17 -19.36 -10.79
CA LEU A 88 -0.01 -20.61 -10.06
C LEU A 88 1.31 -21.01 -9.39
N GLY A 89 2.43 -20.87 -10.09
CA GLY A 89 3.77 -21.07 -9.53
C GLY A 89 4.10 -20.11 -8.39
N ASP A 90 3.78 -18.82 -8.54
CA ASP A 90 3.96 -17.82 -7.47
C ASP A 90 3.08 -18.14 -6.25
N ALA A 91 1.81 -18.50 -6.45
CA ALA A 91 0.91 -18.89 -5.38
C ALA A 91 1.43 -20.13 -4.62
N VAL A 92 1.93 -21.15 -5.33
CA VAL A 92 2.57 -22.32 -4.71
C VAL A 92 3.76 -21.88 -3.85
N ALA A 93 4.61 -20.98 -4.35
CA ALA A 93 5.77 -20.49 -3.61
C ALA A 93 5.37 -19.71 -2.34
N TRP A 94 4.33 -18.87 -2.41
CA TRP A 94 3.83 -18.12 -1.26
C TRP A 94 3.23 -19.04 -0.19
N TYR A 95 2.49 -20.08 -0.59
CA TYR A 95 1.99 -21.09 0.34
C TYR A 95 3.10 -22.00 0.90
N ASP A 96 4.15 -22.31 0.12
CA ASP A 96 5.36 -22.99 0.59
C ASP A 96 6.02 -22.20 1.74
N GLU A 97 6.14 -20.87 1.59
CA GLU A 97 6.66 -19.98 2.64
C GLU A 97 5.74 -19.96 3.87
N LEU A 98 4.43 -19.75 3.67
CA LEU A 98 3.46 -19.64 4.77
C LEU A 98 3.40 -20.92 5.61
N VAL A 99 3.31 -22.09 4.96
CA VAL A 99 3.26 -23.39 5.66
C VAL A 99 4.56 -23.69 6.38
N GLY A 100 5.70 -23.20 5.88
CA GLY A 100 7.00 -23.31 6.55
C GLY A 100 7.10 -22.42 7.80
N ALA A 101 6.39 -21.29 7.82
CA ALA A 101 6.43 -20.31 8.91
C ALA A 101 5.36 -20.55 9.99
N VAL A 102 4.15 -20.95 9.60
CA VAL A 102 2.99 -21.06 10.49
C VAL A 102 2.28 -22.41 10.28
N PRO A 103 2.01 -23.18 11.36
CA PRO A 103 1.23 -24.40 11.27
C PRO A 103 -0.25 -24.08 11.02
N ALA A 104 -0.64 -24.04 9.74
CA ALA A 104 -1.97 -23.69 9.28
C ALA A 104 -2.58 -24.82 8.40
N PRO A 105 -3.56 -25.59 8.91
CA PRO A 105 -4.13 -26.72 8.18
C PRO A 105 -4.83 -26.35 6.85
N ASN A 106 -5.53 -25.21 6.76
CA ASN A 106 -6.17 -24.83 5.49
C ASN A 106 -5.13 -24.30 4.50
N ALA A 107 -4.11 -23.56 4.95
CA ALA A 107 -2.99 -23.18 4.11
C ALA A 107 -2.28 -24.41 3.50
N GLN A 108 -2.14 -25.49 4.27
CA GLN A 108 -1.64 -26.77 3.76
C GLN A 108 -2.57 -27.40 2.70
N LEU A 109 -3.89 -27.37 2.92
CA LEU A 109 -4.88 -27.79 1.93
C LEU A 109 -4.77 -26.98 0.63
N TYR A 110 -4.82 -25.65 0.72
CA TYR A 110 -4.75 -24.74 -0.41
C TYR A 110 -3.47 -24.92 -1.23
N ARG A 111 -2.33 -25.08 -0.55
CA ARG A 111 -1.06 -25.45 -1.19
C ARG A 111 -1.18 -26.74 -2.01
N VAL A 112 -1.79 -27.78 -1.46
CA VAL A 112 -1.93 -29.08 -2.15
C VAL A 112 -2.93 -28.99 -3.31
N ILE A 113 -3.99 -28.20 -3.20
CA ILE A 113 -4.91 -27.90 -4.30
C ILE A 113 -4.15 -27.22 -5.45
N LEU A 114 -3.34 -26.20 -5.17
CA LEU A 114 -2.53 -25.53 -6.19
C LEU A 114 -1.55 -26.48 -6.89
N LEU A 115 -0.89 -27.38 -6.13
CA LEU A 115 -0.04 -28.41 -6.72
C LEU A 115 -0.82 -29.39 -7.62
N GLY A 116 -2.06 -29.68 -7.27
CA GLY A 116 -2.96 -30.51 -8.09
C GLY A 116 -3.34 -29.82 -9.40
N GLU A 117 -3.73 -28.54 -9.32
CA GLU A 117 -4.03 -27.72 -10.50
C GLU A 117 -2.79 -27.48 -11.39
N ASP A 118 -1.59 -27.45 -10.81
CA ASP A 118 -0.33 -27.36 -11.56
C ASP A 118 0.11 -28.71 -12.17
N GLY A 119 -0.64 -29.79 -11.92
CA GLY A 119 -0.29 -31.14 -12.39
C GLY A 119 0.89 -31.79 -11.66
N GLN A 120 1.34 -31.25 -10.52
CA GLN A 120 2.43 -31.79 -9.72
C GLN A 120 1.98 -32.97 -8.83
N ILE A 121 1.38 -34.00 -9.43
CA ILE A 121 0.73 -35.14 -8.76
C ILE A 121 1.66 -35.91 -7.81
N ASN A 122 2.96 -35.99 -8.11
CA ASN A 122 3.95 -36.62 -7.22
C ASN A 122 4.09 -35.85 -5.89
N ARG A 123 4.07 -34.51 -5.93
CA ARG A 123 4.14 -33.67 -4.72
C ARG A 123 2.81 -33.71 -3.95
N VAL A 124 1.68 -33.78 -4.65
CA VAL A 124 0.37 -34.00 -4.02
C VAL A 124 0.39 -35.29 -3.21
N ASN A 125 0.78 -36.42 -3.82
CA ASN A 125 0.87 -37.70 -3.11
C ASN A 125 1.77 -37.64 -1.88
N ALA A 126 2.98 -37.06 -2.02
CA ALA A 126 3.92 -36.94 -0.91
C ALA A 126 3.37 -36.08 0.25
N ALA A 127 2.63 -35.01 -0.06
CA ALA A 127 2.07 -34.10 0.94
C ALA A 127 0.93 -34.73 1.77
N LEU A 128 0.16 -35.66 1.20
CA LEU A 128 -0.99 -36.28 1.86
C LEU A 128 -0.63 -37.41 2.84
N VAL A 129 0.52 -38.07 2.67
CA VAL A 129 0.96 -39.19 3.53
C VAL A 129 0.90 -38.86 5.03
N PRO A 130 1.43 -37.74 5.53
CA PRO A 130 1.39 -37.44 6.96
C PRO A 130 -0.02 -37.08 7.48
N TRP A 131 -0.94 -36.60 6.63
CA TRP A 131 -2.25 -36.08 7.06
C TRP A 131 -3.18 -37.14 7.60
N GLU A 132 -3.05 -38.38 7.14
CA GLU A 132 -3.83 -39.53 7.65
C GLU A 132 -3.60 -39.77 9.15
N PHE A 133 -2.47 -39.29 9.70
CA PHE A 133 -2.07 -39.48 11.08
C PHE A 133 -2.12 -38.20 11.94
N GLN A 134 -2.48 -37.05 11.35
CA GLN A 134 -2.44 -35.74 12.01
C GLN A 134 -3.77 -35.27 12.61
N GLY A 135 -4.86 -36.00 12.37
CA GLY A 135 -6.16 -35.72 12.98
C GLY A 135 -7.33 -35.94 12.02
N ALA A 136 -8.55 -35.91 12.57
CA ALA A 136 -9.76 -36.14 11.79
C ALA A 136 -10.00 -35.07 10.71
N SER A 137 -9.57 -33.83 10.94
CA SER A 137 -9.71 -32.73 9.97
C SER A 137 -8.82 -32.94 8.75
N GLN A 138 -7.51 -33.14 8.98
CA GLN A 138 -6.53 -33.40 7.93
C GLN A 138 -6.84 -34.69 7.16
N ALA A 139 -7.35 -35.72 7.84
CA ALA A 139 -7.80 -36.94 7.18
C ALA A 139 -8.98 -36.69 6.21
N ARG A 140 -9.95 -35.83 6.58
CA ARG A 140 -11.04 -35.44 5.67
C ARG A 140 -10.52 -34.60 4.50
N MET A 141 -9.66 -33.62 4.76
CA MET A 141 -9.02 -32.81 3.72
C MET A 141 -8.24 -33.68 2.71
N ALA A 142 -7.52 -34.69 3.20
CA ALA A 142 -6.84 -35.66 2.35
C ALA A 142 -7.81 -36.47 1.48
N GLN A 143 -8.98 -36.85 2.00
CA GLN A 143 -10.02 -37.52 1.20
C GLN A 143 -10.53 -36.63 0.07
N TRP A 144 -10.76 -35.34 0.33
CA TRP A 144 -11.19 -34.39 -0.71
C TRP A 144 -10.16 -34.28 -1.83
N VAL A 145 -8.89 -34.07 -1.49
CA VAL A 145 -7.80 -33.96 -2.48
C VAL A 145 -7.61 -35.27 -3.25
N ARG A 146 -7.65 -36.42 -2.56
CA ARG A 146 -7.53 -37.74 -3.22
C ARG A 146 -8.65 -37.92 -4.26
N ALA A 147 -9.88 -37.62 -3.89
CA ALA A 147 -11.04 -37.71 -4.78
C ALA A 147 -10.92 -36.78 -5.99
N ALA A 148 -10.40 -35.56 -5.79
CA ALA A 148 -10.24 -34.56 -6.84
C ALA A 148 -9.11 -34.86 -7.83
N TYR A 149 -7.97 -35.35 -7.38
CA TYR A 149 -6.73 -35.37 -8.19
C TYR A 149 -6.08 -36.74 -8.37
N LEU A 150 -6.39 -37.71 -7.52
CA LEU A 150 -5.66 -38.99 -7.45
C LEU A 150 -6.51 -40.19 -7.85
N VAL A 151 -7.83 -40.06 -7.79
CA VAL A 151 -8.76 -41.13 -8.12
C VAL A 151 -9.29 -40.92 -9.55
N PRO A 152 -9.19 -41.94 -10.44
CA PRO A 152 -9.64 -41.79 -11.82
C PRO A 152 -11.16 -41.83 -11.99
N ALA A 153 -11.90 -42.44 -11.07
CA ALA A 153 -13.36 -42.49 -11.06
C ALA A 153 -13.88 -42.66 -9.63
N LEU A 154 -14.89 -41.88 -9.26
CA LEU A 154 -15.50 -41.84 -7.93
C LEU A 154 -16.98 -42.23 -8.01
N ASP A 155 -17.48 -42.98 -7.04
CA ASP A 155 -18.91 -43.26 -6.95
C ASP A 155 -19.70 -41.98 -6.61
N ARG A 156 -20.90 -41.86 -7.20
CA ARG A 156 -21.72 -40.64 -7.06
C ARG A 156 -22.21 -40.38 -5.65
N GLU A 157 -22.38 -41.41 -4.82
CA GLU A 157 -22.84 -41.25 -3.44
C GLU A 157 -21.74 -40.60 -2.59
N THR A 158 -20.53 -41.17 -2.64
CA THR A 158 -19.35 -40.61 -1.98
C THR A 158 -19.03 -39.22 -2.52
N GLY A 159 -19.02 -39.04 -3.85
CA GLY A 159 -18.76 -37.74 -4.47
C GLY A 159 -19.71 -36.64 -3.99
N ARG A 160 -21.02 -36.91 -3.93
CA ARG A 160 -22.00 -35.96 -3.40
C ARG A 160 -21.80 -35.66 -1.92
N MET A 161 -21.45 -36.65 -1.10
CA MET A 161 -21.12 -36.40 0.29
C MET A 161 -19.89 -35.49 0.44
N LEU A 162 -18.84 -35.72 -0.35
CA LEU A 162 -17.64 -34.89 -0.33
C LEU A 162 -17.94 -33.45 -0.78
N VAL A 163 -18.74 -33.25 -1.83
CA VAL A 163 -19.15 -31.91 -2.28
C VAL A 163 -19.89 -31.15 -1.17
N VAL A 164 -20.81 -31.80 -0.46
CA VAL A 164 -21.52 -31.19 0.67
C VAL A 164 -20.54 -30.82 1.80
N GLN A 165 -19.60 -31.69 2.13
CA GLN A 165 -18.58 -31.43 3.14
C GLN A 165 -17.71 -30.22 2.77
N ILE A 166 -17.17 -30.19 1.55
CA ILE A 166 -16.31 -29.12 1.05
C ILE A 166 -17.03 -27.77 1.14
N ARG A 167 -18.28 -27.69 0.66
CA ARG A 167 -19.08 -26.45 0.69
C ARG A 167 -19.45 -26.01 2.12
N SER A 168 -19.45 -26.93 3.09
CA SER A 168 -19.78 -26.63 4.49
C SER A 168 -18.58 -26.28 5.36
N GLU A 169 -17.39 -26.83 5.04
CA GLU A 169 -16.18 -26.67 5.86
C GLU A 169 -15.22 -25.61 5.30
N LEU A 170 -15.18 -25.37 3.99
CA LEU A 170 -14.30 -24.36 3.38
C LEU A 170 -15.00 -23.01 3.20
N THR A 171 -14.21 -21.94 3.32
CA THR A 171 -14.65 -20.59 2.97
C THR A 171 -15.05 -20.54 1.50
N PRO A 172 -16.21 -19.93 1.15
CA PRO A 172 -16.61 -19.75 -0.24
C PRO A 172 -15.57 -18.94 -1.01
N GLY A 173 -15.12 -19.47 -2.14
CA GLY A 173 -14.07 -18.87 -2.96
C GLY A 173 -13.51 -19.86 -3.97
N TRP A 174 -12.42 -19.48 -4.62
CA TRP A 174 -11.81 -20.27 -5.69
C TRP A 174 -11.43 -21.68 -5.23
N PHE A 175 -10.79 -21.82 -4.06
CA PHE A 175 -10.34 -23.12 -3.53
C PHE A 175 -11.48 -24.12 -3.29
N ALA A 176 -12.61 -23.65 -2.76
CA ALA A 176 -13.76 -24.51 -2.50
C ALA A 176 -14.40 -24.97 -3.82
N ASP A 177 -14.64 -24.03 -4.75
CA ASP A 177 -15.31 -24.36 -6.00
C ASP A 177 -14.42 -25.16 -6.96
N VAL A 178 -13.11 -24.92 -7.01
CA VAL A 178 -12.22 -25.74 -7.84
C VAL A 178 -12.19 -27.18 -7.34
N LEU A 179 -12.13 -27.39 -6.03
CA LEU A 179 -12.15 -28.72 -5.44
C LEU A 179 -13.48 -29.42 -5.70
N VAL A 180 -14.62 -28.71 -5.57
CA VAL A 180 -15.94 -29.23 -5.95
C VAL A 180 -15.99 -29.60 -7.44
N ALA A 181 -15.48 -28.75 -8.33
CA ALA A 181 -15.46 -29.02 -9.76
C ALA A 181 -14.66 -30.28 -10.11
N ARG A 182 -13.50 -30.48 -9.47
CA ARG A 182 -12.66 -31.68 -9.69
C ARG A 182 -13.31 -32.95 -9.11
N VAL A 183 -13.91 -32.88 -7.93
CA VAL A 183 -14.67 -34.01 -7.37
C VAL A 183 -15.88 -34.36 -8.23
N ALA A 184 -16.59 -33.35 -8.74
CA ALA A 184 -17.73 -33.53 -9.64
C ALA A 184 -17.32 -34.19 -10.97
N ALA A 185 -16.20 -33.75 -11.54
CA ALA A 185 -15.61 -34.37 -12.72
C ALA A 185 -15.25 -35.85 -12.46
N ALA A 186 -14.67 -36.16 -11.30
CA ALA A 186 -14.31 -37.54 -10.93
C ALA A 186 -15.53 -38.47 -10.78
N MET A 187 -16.72 -37.93 -10.49
CA MET A 187 -17.98 -38.70 -10.40
C MET A 187 -18.88 -38.59 -11.65
N ASP A 188 -18.39 -37.99 -12.74
CA ASP A 188 -19.12 -37.82 -14.00
C ASP A 188 -20.47 -37.09 -13.78
N ASP A 189 -20.43 -35.98 -13.02
CA ASP A 189 -21.57 -35.10 -12.75
C ASP A 189 -21.32 -33.70 -13.34
N ASP A 190 -21.54 -33.59 -14.66
CA ASP A 190 -21.34 -32.36 -15.45
C ASP A 190 -22.09 -31.15 -14.89
N ALA A 191 -23.25 -31.37 -14.27
CA ALA A 191 -24.08 -30.28 -13.76
C ALA A 191 -23.40 -29.59 -12.57
N VAL A 192 -22.91 -30.36 -11.61
CA VAL A 192 -22.21 -29.81 -10.43
C VAL A 192 -20.86 -29.22 -10.82
N GLN A 193 -20.15 -29.84 -11.76
CA GLN A 193 -18.89 -29.30 -12.28
C GLN A 193 -19.12 -27.93 -12.93
N ALA A 194 -20.07 -27.84 -13.86
CA ALA A 194 -20.36 -26.60 -14.58
C ALA A 194 -20.86 -25.49 -13.63
N GLU A 195 -21.63 -25.83 -12.61
CA GLU A 195 -22.08 -24.87 -11.59
C GLU A 195 -20.91 -24.27 -10.80
N ALA A 196 -19.95 -25.10 -10.38
CA ALA A 196 -18.77 -24.65 -9.65
C ALA A 196 -17.83 -23.80 -10.52
N GLU A 197 -17.57 -24.23 -11.75
CA GLU A 197 -16.76 -23.46 -12.72
C GLU A 197 -17.43 -22.13 -13.10
N ALA A 198 -18.75 -22.12 -13.31
CA ALA A 198 -19.51 -20.89 -13.55
C ALA A 198 -19.47 -19.94 -12.35
N SER A 199 -19.46 -20.45 -11.13
CA SER A 199 -19.34 -19.64 -9.90
C SER A 199 -17.99 -18.94 -9.81
N ILE A 200 -16.89 -19.63 -10.17
CA ILE A 200 -15.54 -19.05 -10.27
C ILE A 200 -15.52 -17.92 -11.31
N VAL A 201 -16.01 -18.20 -12.52
CA VAL A 201 -16.03 -17.22 -13.62
C VAL A 201 -16.88 -16.01 -13.26
N ALA A 202 -18.06 -16.19 -12.65
CA ALA A 202 -18.94 -15.09 -12.28
C ALA A 202 -18.30 -14.15 -11.25
N ARG A 203 -17.57 -14.69 -10.26
CA ARG A 203 -16.79 -13.86 -9.31
C ARG A 203 -15.66 -13.13 -10.04
N GLY A 204 -14.96 -13.83 -10.93
CA GLY A 204 -13.90 -13.26 -11.74
C GLY A 204 -14.34 -12.11 -12.63
N GLU A 205 -15.50 -12.22 -13.29
CA GLU A 205 -16.06 -11.16 -14.13
C GLU A 205 -16.40 -9.91 -13.31
N ALA A 206 -16.99 -10.09 -12.13
CA ALA A 206 -17.27 -8.98 -11.22
C ALA A 206 -15.99 -8.27 -10.76
N LEU A 207 -14.93 -9.03 -10.46
CA LEU A 207 -13.62 -8.47 -10.10
C LEU A 207 -12.96 -7.74 -11.28
N LEU A 208 -13.02 -8.32 -12.47
CA LEU A 208 -12.50 -7.70 -13.69
C LEU A 208 -13.21 -6.37 -13.98
N ASP A 209 -14.53 -6.29 -13.80
CA ASP A 209 -15.28 -5.05 -14.00
C ASP A 209 -14.90 -3.95 -13.01
N ARG A 210 -14.69 -4.31 -11.74
CA ARG A 210 -14.19 -3.38 -10.71
C ARG A 210 -12.78 -2.91 -11.04
N TRP A 211 -11.88 -3.82 -11.39
CA TRP A 211 -10.50 -3.50 -11.78
C TRP A 211 -10.46 -2.57 -12.99
N ILE A 212 -11.24 -2.85 -14.04
CA ILE A 212 -11.32 -1.99 -15.23
C ILE A 212 -11.83 -0.60 -14.86
N SER A 213 -12.83 -0.51 -13.98
CA SER A 213 -13.37 0.78 -13.53
C SER A 213 -12.30 1.64 -12.84
N LEU A 214 -11.46 1.02 -12.00
CA LEU A 214 -10.34 1.69 -11.34
C LEU A 214 -9.29 2.18 -12.36
N ILE A 215 -8.88 1.32 -13.29
CA ILE A 215 -7.91 1.64 -14.34
C ILE A 215 -8.43 2.76 -15.26
N LEU A 216 -9.68 2.70 -15.69
CA LEU A 216 -10.28 3.76 -16.51
C LEU A 216 -10.33 5.10 -15.77
N GLY A 217 -10.63 5.07 -14.46
CA GLY A 217 -10.58 6.26 -13.61
C GLY A 217 -9.17 6.86 -13.54
N GLN A 218 -8.16 6.02 -13.34
CA GLN A 218 -6.76 6.45 -13.31
C GLN A 218 -6.29 6.99 -14.67
N LEU A 219 -6.63 6.32 -15.77
CA LEU A 219 -6.33 6.77 -17.13
C LEU A 219 -6.98 8.12 -17.46
N ALA A 220 -8.22 8.35 -17.01
CA ALA A 220 -8.87 9.65 -17.19
C ALA A 220 -8.09 10.78 -16.50
N LEU A 221 -7.60 10.55 -15.27
CA LEU A 221 -6.76 11.52 -14.56
C LEU A 221 -5.42 11.76 -15.26
N VAL A 222 -4.77 10.69 -15.75
CA VAL A 222 -3.52 10.77 -16.53
C VAL A 222 -3.72 11.58 -17.81
N VAL A 223 -4.80 11.34 -18.56
CA VAL A 223 -5.10 12.10 -19.79
C VAL A 223 -5.35 13.57 -19.47
N LEU A 224 -6.15 13.87 -18.45
CA LEU A 224 -6.42 15.24 -18.02
C LEU A 224 -5.13 15.96 -17.58
N GLY A 225 -4.30 15.32 -16.77
CA GLY A 225 -3.04 15.90 -16.32
C GLY A 225 -2.01 16.04 -17.44
N ALA A 226 -1.95 15.11 -18.40
CA ALA A 226 -1.11 15.23 -19.59
C ALA A 226 -1.52 16.43 -20.46
N VAL A 227 -2.82 16.68 -20.64
CA VAL A 227 -3.34 17.86 -21.35
C VAL A 227 -2.94 19.14 -20.62
N VAL A 228 -3.06 19.16 -19.29
CA VAL A 228 -2.63 20.32 -18.48
C VAL A 228 -1.12 20.52 -18.60
N LEU A 229 -0.31 19.47 -18.46
CA LEU A 229 1.14 19.51 -18.59
C LEU A 229 1.55 20.05 -19.97
N GLY A 230 0.95 19.55 -21.05
CA GLY A 230 1.19 20.04 -22.41
C GLY A 230 0.90 21.52 -22.55
N LYS A 231 -0.20 22.03 -21.97
CA LYS A 231 -0.51 23.47 -21.94
C LYS A 231 0.51 24.28 -21.14
N VAL A 232 0.94 23.77 -19.97
CA VAL A 232 1.95 24.43 -19.14
C VAL A 232 3.27 24.55 -19.90
N LEU A 233 3.71 23.47 -20.55
CA LEU A 233 4.96 23.45 -21.31
C LEU A 233 4.87 24.34 -22.56
N ALA A 234 3.80 24.23 -23.35
CA ALA A 234 3.63 24.98 -24.60
C ALA A 234 3.51 26.50 -24.37
N ARG A 235 2.81 26.91 -23.29
CA ARG A 235 2.57 28.33 -22.97
C ARG A 235 3.53 28.88 -21.92
N ARG A 236 4.48 28.07 -21.43
CA ARG A 236 5.42 28.40 -20.35
C ARG A 236 4.71 29.03 -19.14
N LEU A 237 3.56 28.46 -18.75
CA LEU A 237 2.76 29.00 -17.65
C LEU A 237 3.51 28.84 -16.33
N SER A 238 3.46 29.87 -15.49
CA SER A 238 3.97 29.76 -14.13
C SER A 238 3.10 28.78 -13.33
N LEU A 239 3.77 27.82 -12.68
CA LEU A 239 3.17 26.86 -11.76
C LEU A 239 3.06 27.39 -10.33
N VAL A 240 3.51 28.62 -10.06
CA VAL A 240 3.43 29.22 -8.72
C VAL A 240 1.97 29.50 -8.37
N VAL A 241 1.54 28.93 -7.24
CA VAL A 241 0.16 29.03 -6.75
C VAL A 241 0.08 29.52 -5.31
N GLY A 242 1.11 29.29 -4.50
CA GLY A 242 1.24 29.85 -3.16
C GLY A 242 2.38 30.86 -3.06
N ASP A 243 2.48 31.45 -1.88
CA ASP A 243 3.47 32.48 -1.55
C ASP A 243 4.42 31.99 -0.44
N ALA A 244 4.54 30.66 -0.26
CA ALA A 244 5.43 30.09 0.75
C ALA A 244 6.89 30.52 0.52
N PRO A 245 7.59 31.01 1.56
CA PRO A 245 8.99 31.38 1.45
C PRO A 245 9.84 30.11 1.30
N LEU A 246 10.50 29.98 0.15
CA LEU A 246 11.48 28.94 -0.14
C LEU A 246 12.75 29.62 -0.66
N PRO A 247 13.87 29.63 0.11
CA PRO A 247 14.10 28.96 1.40
C PRO A 247 13.23 29.46 2.58
N PRO A 248 13.01 28.65 3.62
CA PRO A 248 12.14 28.99 4.75
C PRO A 248 12.74 30.09 5.63
N LEU A 249 11.85 30.74 6.38
CA LEU A 249 12.19 31.85 7.29
C LEU A 249 12.92 31.40 8.56
N TRP A 250 12.89 30.12 8.90
CA TRP A 250 13.58 29.58 10.06
C TRP A 250 15.05 29.22 9.78
N SER A 251 15.82 29.07 10.86
CA SER A 251 17.20 28.58 10.80
C SER A 251 17.24 27.07 10.55
N HIS A 252 18.38 26.54 10.10
CA HIS A 252 18.55 25.08 9.93
C HIS A 252 18.36 24.32 11.23
N GLN A 253 18.86 24.90 12.32
CA GLN A 253 18.75 24.35 13.66
C GLN A 253 17.30 24.30 14.14
N ASP A 254 16.53 25.35 13.89
CA ASP A 254 15.11 25.39 14.26
C ASP A 254 14.30 24.38 13.45
N GLY A 255 14.53 24.30 12.14
CA GLY A 255 13.84 23.36 11.25
C GLY A 255 14.12 21.90 11.59
N LEU A 256 15.40 21.55 11.82
CA LEU A 256 15.78 20.19 12.26
C LEU A 256 15.20 19.89 13.65
N GLY A 257 15.27 20.87 14.56
CA GLY A 257 14.70 20.75 15.91
C GLY A 257 13.19 20.51 15.91
N LEU A 258 12.46 21.15 15.00
CA LEU A 258 11.03 20.98 14.80
C LEU A 258 10.71 19.58 14.25
N PHE A 259 11.39 19.18 13.18
CA PHE A 259 11.17 17.88 12.53
C PHE A 259 11.41 16.72 13.50
N VAL A 260 12.57 16.71 14.17
CA VAL A 260 12.96 15.64 15.08
C VAL A 260 12.01 15.52 16.28
N ARG A 261 11.49 16.63 16.81
CA ARG A 261 10.48 16.60 17.91
C ARG A 261 9.13 16.07 17.43
N GLY A 262 8.72 16.43 16.21
CA GLY A 262 7.52 15.89 15.58
C GLY A 262 7.60 14.38 15.41
N VAL A 263 8.69 13.90 14.77
CA VAL A 263 8.94 12.47 14.57
C VAL A 263 9.04 11.73 15.90
N PHE A 264 9.77 12.27 16.88
CA PHE A 264 9.85 11.65 18.20
C PHE A 264 8.47 11.50 18.85
N GLY A 265 7.62 12.54 18.79
CA GLY A 265 6.26 12.48 19.32
C GLY A 265 5.41 11.42 18.60
N PHE A 266 5.52 11.35 17.27
CA PHE A 266 4.84 10.33 16.46
C PHE A 266 5.24 8.91 16.87
N LEU A 267 6.54 8.64 16.92
CA LEU A 267 7.07 7.32 17.30
C LEU A 267 6.76 6.97 18.75
N LEU A 268 6.83 7.93 19.67
CA LEU A 268 6.52 7.70 21.08
C LEU A 268 5.04 7.34 21.29
N ILE A 269 4.12 8.06 20.63
CA ILE A 269 2.69 7.76 20.71
C ILE A 269 2.42 6.41 20.05
N GLY A 270 2.95 6.15 18.86
CA GLY A 270 2.79 4.84 18.20
C GLY A 270 3.27 3.68 19.08
N LEU A 271 4.47 3.79 19.65
CA LEU A 271 5.03 2.78 20.55
C LEU A 271 4.17 2.60 21.82
N ALA A 272 3.76 3.70 22.46
CA ALA A 272 2.90 3.65 23.64
C ALA A 272 1.56 2.98 23.32
N SER A 273 1.01 3.25 22.14
CA SER A 273 -0.26 2.67 21.68
C SER A 273 -0.17 1.16 21.55
N THR A 274 0.92 0.64 20.98
CA THR A 274 1.17 -0.81 20.86
C THR A 274 1.19 -1.53 22.21
N PHE A 275 1.67 -0.90 23.28
CA PHE A 275 1.76 -1.52 24.62
C PHE A 275 0.59 -1.22 25.55
N LEU A 276 -0.09 -0.08 25.38
CA LEU A 276 -1.09 0.40 26.32
C LEU A 276 -2.54 0.20 25.83
N LEU A 277 -2.75 0.12 24.51
CA LEU A 277 -4.08 0.02 23.94
C LEU A 277 -4.37 -1.41 23.47
N PRO A 278 -5.57 -1.95 23.75
CA PRO A 278 -6.01 -3.18 23.11
C PRO A 278 -6.07 -2.96 21.59
N ARG A 279 -5.56 -3.92 20.82
CA ARG A 279 -5.45 -3.81 19.35
C ARG A 279 -6.79 -3.51 18.66
N GLU A 280 -7.85 -4.20 19.05
CA GLU A 280 -9.19 -3.98 18.47
C GLU A 280 -9.99 -2.82 19.12
N SER A 281 -9.33 -1.94 19.88
CA SER A 281 -10.02 -0.81 20.49
C SER A 281 -10.14 0.37 19.53
N LEU A 282 -11.24 1.13 19.63
CA LEU A 282 -11.38 2.42 18.95
C LEU A 282 -10.17 3.35 19.21
N PHE A 283 -9.59 3.26 20.40
CA PHE A 283 -8.42 4.05 20.77
C PHE A 283 -7.17 3.68 19.97
N ALA A 284 -7.01 2.42 19.57
CA ALA A 284 -5.91 2.00 18.70
C ALA A 284 -6.03 2.65 17.31
N GLY A 285 -7.20 2.64 16.68
CA GLY A 285 -7.43 3.33 15.41
C GLY A 285 -7.31 4.86 15.51
N LEU A 286 -7.66 5.46 16.66
CA LEU A 286 -7.45 6.91 16.88
C LEU A 286 -5.99 7.27 17.23
N SER A 287 -5.16 6.28 17.54
CA SER A 287 -3.80 6.50 18.02
C SER A 287 -2.86 7.00 16.92
N THR A 288 -3.05 6.55 15.68
CA THR A 288 -2.30 7.03 14.51
C THR A 288 -2.62 8.51 14.24
N LEU A 289 -3.90 8.87 14.31
CA LEU A 289 -4.34 10.27 14.25
C LEU A 289 -3.68 11.11 15.34
N ALA A 290 -3.67 10.61 16.59
CA ALA A 290 -3.04 11.27 17.72
C ALA A 290 -1.51 11.38 17.56
N ALA A 291 -0.86 10.41 16.93
CA ALA A 291 0.58 10.38 16.69
C ALA A 291 1.06 11.55 15.82
N GLY A 292 0.21 12.07 14.91
CA GLY A 292 0.51 13.26 14.12
C GLY A 292 0.43 14.59 14.89
N ALA A 293 -0.31 14.63 16.01
CA ALA A 293 -0.59 15.87 16.74
C ALA A 293 0.66 16.58 17.30
N PRO A 294 1.70 15.89 17.84
CA PRO A 294 2.93 16.53 18.28
C PRO A 294 3.61 17.39 17.20
N LEU A 295 3.65 16.92 15.95
CA LEU A 295 4.23 17.69 14.84
C LEU A 295 3.43 18.98 14.60
N VAL A 296 2.10 18.87 14.52
CA VAL A 296 1.21 20.02 14.31
C VAL A 296 1.35 21.02 15.47
N TRP A 297 1.35 20.51 16.70
CA TRP A 297 1.47 21.33 17.90
C TRP A 297 2.80 22.08 17.96
N TRP A 298 3.93 21.40 17.72
CA TRP A 298 5.23 22.06 17.69
C TRP A 298 5.33 23.09 16.56
N THR A 299 4.74 22.81 15.40
CA THR A 299 4.76 23.72 14.25
C THR A 299 3.92 24.96 14.52
N LEU A 300 2.71 24.78 15.07
CA LEU A 300 1.84 25.87 15.53
C LEU A 300 2.53 26.73 16.57
N ARG A 301 3.12 26.10 17.58
CA ARG A 301 3.83 26.78 18.67
C ARG A 301 5.02 27.57 18.13
N TYR A 302 5.82 26.98 17.25
CA TYR A 302 6.96 27.66 16.62
C TYR A 302 6.50 28.89 15.83
N CYS A 303 5.47 28.74 14.99
CA CYS A 303 4.94 29.84 14.19
C CYS A 303 4.39 30.96 15.08
N SER A 304 3.64 30.64 16.13
CA SER A 304 3.15 31.61 17.11
C SER A 304 4.28 32.40 17.78
N LEU A 305 5.33 31.71 18.26
CA LEU A 305 6.49 32.35 18.89
C LEU A 305 7.31 33.23 17.93
N ARG A 306 7.24 32.96 16.63
CA ARG A 306 7.93 33.74 15.58
C ARG A 306 7.02 34.76 14.89
N GLY A 307 5.74 34.87 15.28
CA GLY A 307 4.77 35.72 14.60
C GLY A 307 4.50 35.30 13.15
N LEU A 308 4.74 34.04 12.80
CA LEU A 308 4.51 33.50 11.46
C LEU A 308 3.08 33.00 11.32
N SER A 309 2.47 33.31 10.18
CA SER A 309 1.19 32.73 9.77
C SER A 309 1.41 31.36 9.14
N LEU A 310 0.75 30.30 9.64
CA LEU A 310 0.84 28.95 9.08
C LEU A 310 0.47 28.90 7.59
N PRO A 311 -0.69 29.44 7.16
CA PRO A 311 -1.03 29.44 5.73
C PRO A 311 -0.01 30.16 4.86
N LEU A 312 0.67 31.19 5.38
CA LEU A 312 1.71 31.87 4.63
C LEU A 312 3.02 31.06 4.62
N ALA A 313 3.42 30.48 5.75
CA ALA A 313 4.66 29.72 5.88
C ALA A 313 4.70 28.50 4.96
N PHE A 314 3.55 27.85 4.74
CA PHE A 314 3.43 26.61 3.96
C PHE A 314 2.63 26.78 2.65
N GLY A 315 2.17 28.00 2.36
CA GLY A 315 1.39 28.30 1.15
C GLY A 315 0.04 27.59 1.11
N LEU A 316 -0.67 27.51 2.23
CA LEU A 316 -1.98 26.83 2.36
C LEU A 316 -3.17 27.76 2.04
N THR A 317 -2.93 28.97 1.55
CA THR A 317 -4.00 29.95 1.27
C THR A 317 -4.75 29.61 -0.02
N LEU A 318 -6.06 29.41 0.09
CA LEU A 318 -6.97 29.26 -1.06
C LEU A 318 -7.44 30.64 -1.52
N GLN A 319 -6.83 31.17 -2.58
CA GLN A 319 -7.29 32.42 -3.21
C GLN A 319 -8.22 32.12 -4.40
N PRO A 320 -9.38 32.79 -4.52
CA PRO A 320 -10.22 32.73 -5.71
C PRO A 320 -9.40 33.05 -6.97
N GLY A 321 -9.45 32.18 -7.98
CA GLY A 321 -8.65 32.27 -9.21
C GLY A 321 -7.32 31.50 -9.19
N ARG A 322 -6.82 31.06 -8.03
CA ARG A 322 -5.66 30.15 -7.91
C ARG A 322 -6.05 28.67 -7.83
N VAL A 323 -7.29 28.36 -7.43
CA VAL A 323 -7.81 26.99 -7.31
C VAL A 323 -7.60 26.16 -8.58
N ALA A 324 -7.89 26.70 -9.76
CA ALA A 324 -7.68 25.99 -11.02
C ALA A 324 -6.21 25.62 -11.28
N ARG A 325 -5.27 26.43 -10.79
CA ARG A 325 -3.83 26.12 -10.87
C ARG A 325 -3.42 25.08 -9.83
N ILE A 326 -4.02 25.07 -8.65
CA ILE A 326 -3.82 24.01 -7.65
C ILE A 326 -4.28 22.68 -8.26
N VAL A 327 -5.52 22.62 -8.74
CA VAL A 327 -6.08 21.44 -9.40
C VAL A 327 -5.22 21.01 -10.59
N GLY A 328 -4.80 21.96 -11.43
CA GLY A 328 -3.92 21.67 -12.57
C GLY A 328 -2.57 21.10 -12.13
N ALA A 329 -1.94 21.67 -11.10
CA ALA A 329 -0.68 21.17 -10.57
C ALA A 329 -0.84 19.78 -9.93
N THR A 330 -1.94 19.55 -9.21
CA THR A 330 -2.31 18.24 -8.65
C THR A 330 -2.46 17.20 -9.77
N LEU A 331 -3.21 17.50 -10.83
CA LEU A 331 -3.40 16.59 -11.97
C LEU A 331 -2.07 16.25 -12.65
N VAL A 332 -1.19 17.24 -12.84
CA VAL A 332 0.15 17.03 -13.41
C VAL A 332 0.97 16.11 -12.52
N ILE A 333 1.02 16.36 -11.21
CA ILE A 333 1.85 15.56 -10.32
C ILE A 333 1.30 14.13 -10.15
N SER A 334 -0.03 13.95 -10.08
CA SER A 334 -0.66 12.63 -10.09
C SER A 334 -0.37 11.88 -11.39
N THR A 335 -0.34 12.57 -12.54
CA THR A 335 0.06 11.95 -13.82
C THR A 335 1.51 11.48 -13.78
N LEU A 336 2.43 12.30 -13.28
CA LEU A 336 3.84 11.93 -13.17
C LEU A 336 4.06 10.79 -12.15
N SER A 337 3.24 10.72 -11.11
CA SER A 337 3.23 9.63 -10.14
C SER A 337 2.86 8.33 -10.82
N VAL A 338 1.69 8.26 -11.48
CA VAL A 338 1.25 7.05 -12.19
C VAL A 338 2.25 6.61 -13.27
N LEU A 339 2.79 7.55 -14.06
CA LEU A 339 3.79 7.21 -15.07
C LEU A 339 5.08 6.66 -14.46
N GLY A 340 5.49 7.18 -13.30
CA GLY A 340 6.66 6.64 -12.60
C GLY A 340 6.40 5.26 -12.00
N GLU A 341 5.20 5.01 -11.45
CA GLU A 341 4.83 3.67 -10.98
C GLU A 341 4.88 2.65 -12.11
N VAL A 342 4.32 2.96 -13.29
CA VAL A 342 4.43 2.09 -14.47
C VAL A 342 5.89 1.82 -14.84
N LEU A 343 6.76 2.83 -14.80
CA LEU A 343 8.19 2.65 -15.08
C LEU A 343 8.89 1.79 -14.02
N ILE A 344 8.50 1.91 -12.75
CA ILE A 344 9.03 1.09 -11.66
C ILE A 344 8.59 -0.36 -11.84
N THR A 345 7.32 -0.61 -12.13
CA THR A 345 6.80 -1.96 -12.40
C THR A 345 7.53 -2.62 -13.56
N VAL A 346 7.55 -1.97 -14.73
CA VAL A 346 8.26 -2.47 -15.93
C VAL A 346 9.76 -2.67 -15.65
N GLY A 347 10.39 -1.76 -14.92
CA GLY A 347 11.79 -1.88 -14.51
C GLY A 347 12.04 -3.05 -13.57
N SER A 348 11.15 -3.29 -12.61
CA SER A 348 11.27 -4.40 -11.66
C SER A 348 11.07 -5.75 -12.33
N GLU A 349 10.12 -5.87 -13.27
CA GLU A 349 9.91 -7.05 -14.10
C GLU A 349 11.15 -7.36 -14.94
N ALA A 350 11.71 -6.35 -15.60
CA ALA A 350 12.93 -6.49 -16.40
C ALA A 350 14.17 -6.91 -15.58
N LEU A 351 14.17 -6.61 -14.27
CA LEU A 351 15.22 -7.00 -13.33
C LEU A 351 14.91 -8.26 -12.54
N HIS A 352 13.75 -8.90 -12.77
CA HIS A 352 13.24 -10.04 -12.01
C HIS A 352 13.17 -9.79 -10.49
N ILE A 353 12.85 -8.55 -10.09
CA ILE A 353 12.66 -8.18 -8.69
C ILE A 353 11.16 -8.20 -8.40
N LYS A 354 10.67 -9.28 -7.80
CA LYS A 354 9.27 -9.39 -7.39
C LYS A 354 9.02 -8.73 -6.04
N ALA A 355 7.94 -7.97 -5.94
CA ALA A 355 7.40 -7.55 -4.65
C ALA A 355 6.89 -8.79 -3.89
N HIS A 356 7.02 -8.76 -2.57
CA HIS A 356 6.43 -9.81 -1.74
C HIS A 356 4.93 -9.57 -1.61
N TRP A 357 4.12 -10.61 -1.65
CA TRP A 357 2.66 -10.49 -1.58
C TRP A 357 2.17 -9.80 -0.29
N ALA A 358 2.91 -9.99 0.82
CA ALA A 358 2.62 -9.35 2.10
C ALA A 358 3.15 -7.90 2.23
N ASP A 359 4.01 -7.43 1.33
CA ASP A 359 4.54 -6.06 1.41
C ASP A 359 3.42 -5.04 1.19
N GLY A 360 3.15 -4.21 2.19
CA GLY A 360 2.13 -3.15 2.09
C GLY A 360 0.69 -3.64 2.12
N LEU A 361 0.45 -4.87 2.58
CA LEU A 361 -0.91 -5.40 2.77
C LEU A 361 -1.62 -4.68 3.92
N LEU A 362 -2.79 -4.09 3.65
CA LEU A 362 -3.55 -3.29 4.62
C LEU A 362 -4.66 -4.13 5.29
N GLU A 363 -4.29 -5.05 6.20
CA GLU A 363 -5.23 -6.01 6.81
C GLU A 363 -6.44 -5.37 7.51
N ASP A 364 -6.29 -4.20 8.12
CA ASP A 364 -7.42 -3.47 8.73
C ASP A 364 -8.47 -3.05 7.69
N LEU A 365 -8.05 -2.75 6.45
CA LEU A 365 -8.98 -2.52 5.34
C LEU A 365 -9.63 -3.80 4.82
N LEU A 366 -8.99 -4.97 4.95
CA LEU A 366 -9.57 -6.25 4.53
C LEU A 366 -10.53 -6.81 5.57
N TRP A 367 -10.06 -6.93 6.82
CA TRP A 367 -10.67 -7.73 7.89
C TRP A 367 -11.28 -6.87 8.99
N GLY A 368 -10.84 -5.62 9.13
CA GLY A 368 -11.30 -4.73 10.18
C GLY A 368 -12.81 -4.44 10.09
N PRO A 369 -13.50 -4.20 11.22
CA PRO A 369 -14.91 -3.80 11.24
C PRO A 369 -15.10 -2.44 10.53
N SER A 370 -16.32 -2.14 10.07
CA SER A 370 -16.59 -0.95 9.23
C SER A 370 -16.16 0.39 9.85
N TRP A 371 -16.13 0.50 11.19
CA TRP A 371 -15.65 1.71 11.86
C TRP A 371 -14.13 1.85 11.77
N LEU A 372 -13.39 0.74 11.86
CA LEU A 372 -11.93 0.73 11.76
C LEU A 372 -11.51 1.08 10.33
N VAL A 373 -12.19 0.49 9.34
CA VAL A 373 -12.02 0.86 7.92
C VAL A 373 -12.25 2.35 7.70
N ALA A 374 -13.28 2.93 8.31
CA ALA A 374 -13.55 4.35 8.18
C ALA A 374 -12.44 5.21 8.82
N CYS A 375 -11.89 4.78 9.96
CA CYS A 375 -10.73 5.42 10.58
C CYS A 375 -9.48 5.32 9.70
N GLU A 376 -9.17 4.14 9.17
CA GLU A 376 -8.04 3.90 8.26
C GLU A 376 -8.15 4.73 6.98
N LEU A 377 -9.35 4.83 6.39
CA LEU A 377 -9.59 5.68 5.22
C LEU A 377 -9.40 7.17 5.55
N LEU A 378 -9.90 7.63 6.70
CA LEU A 378 -9.70 9.01 7.12
C LEU A 378 -8.22 9.31 7.37
N ASP A 379 -7.50 8.39 8.01
CA ASP A 379 -6.08 8.54 8.29
C ASP A 379 -5.28 8.55 6.99
N SER A 380 -5.34 7.48 6.21
CA SER A 380 -4.56 7.31 4.98
C SER A 380 -4.87 8.35 3.89
N VAL A 381 -6.12 8.78 3.74
CA VAL A 381 -6.51 9.69 2.64
C VAL A 381 -6.46 11.16 3.05
N VAL A 382 -6.62 11.50 4.33
CA VAL A 382 -6.73 12.89 4.76
C VAL A 382 -5.65 13.27 5.76
N TRP A 383 -5.52 12.52 6.86
CA TRP A 383 -4.66 12.92 7.96
C TRP A 383 -3.18 12.68 7.68
N ALA A 384 -2.80 11.46 7.28
CA ALA A 384 -1.42 11.12 6.93
C ALA A 384 -0.86 12.04 5.83
N PRO A 385 -1.55 12.29 4.69
CA PRO A 385 -1.07 13.25 3.69
C PRO A 385 -0.86 14.66 4.26
N LEU A 386 -1.72 15.14 5.16
CA LEU A 386 -1.54 16.45 5.78
C LEU A 386 -0.29 16.48 6.68
N ILE A 387 -0.14 15.48 7.55
CA ILE A 387 0.94 15.41 8.53
C ILE A 387 2.28 15.16 7.87
N GLU A 388 2.34 14.20 6.95
CA GLU A 388 3.56 13.81 6.27
C GLU A 388 4.05 14.90 5.32
N GLU A 389 3.17 15.55 4.57
CA GLU A 389 3.58 16.67 3.72
C GLU A 389 4.02 17.89 4.53
N LEU A 390 3.41 18.14 5.70
CA LEU A 390 3.90 19.15 6.63
C LEU A 390 5.30 18.79 7.16
N ALA A 391 5.51 17.54 7.59
CA ALA A 391 6.76 17.06 8.17
C ALA A 391 7.89 17.08 7.14
N PHE A 392 7.69 16.36 6.04
CA PHE A 392 8.73 16.06 5.07
C PHE A 392 8.91 17.20 4.09
N ARG A 393 7.84 17.80 3.55
CA ARG A 393 7.97 18.84 2.51
C ARG A 393 8.02 20.23 3.14
N GLY A 394 7.11 20.49 4.06
CA GLY A 394 7.02 21.74 4.79
C GLY A 394 8.25 22.02 5.65
N VAL A 395 8.66 21.07 6.49
CA VAL A 395 9.74 21.28 7.46
C VAL A 395 11.08 20.70 6.97
N LEU A 396 11.20 19.39 6.77
CA LEU A 396 12.48 18.74 6.48
C LEU A 396 13.09 19.23 5.16
N TYR A 397 12.38 19.06 4.05
CA TYR A 397 12.81 19.49 2.72
C TYR A 397 13.13 20.98 2.70
N ALA A 398 12.23 21.85 3.20
CA ALA A 398 12.49 23.29 3.23
C ALA A 398 13.78 23.64 4.01
N THR A 399 14.03 22.95 5.12
CA THR A 399 15.23 23.14 5.94
C THR A 399 16.49 22.67 5.22
N LEU A 400 16.45 21.50 4.59
CA LEU A 400 17.54 20.95 3.79
C LEU A 400 17.80 21.79 2.55
N ARG A 401 16.75 22.32 1.91
CA ARG A 401 16.80 23.15 0.71
C ARG A 401 17.66 24.39 0.91
N LYS A 402 17.63 24.97 2.10
CA LYS A 402 18.47 26.11 2.48
C LYS A 402 19.96 25.72 2.57
N ALA A 403 20.26 24.49 3.00
CA ALA A 403 21.63 24.02 3.26
C ALA A 403 22.29 23.36 2.05
N LEU A 404 21.52 22.59 1.27
CA LEU A 404 22.02 21.68 0.24
C LEU A 404 21.59 22.08 -1.19
N GLY A 405 20.74 23.10 -1.34
CA GLY A 405 20.12 23.42 -2.63
C GLY A 405 18.93 22.51 -2.96
N VAL A 406 18.37 22.65 -4.18
CA VAL A 406 17.10 22.00 -4.59
C VAL A 406 17.24 20.48 -4.64
N TRP A 407 18.06 19.98 -5.56
CA TRP A 407 18.07 18.57 -5.92
C TRP A 407 18.56 17.64 -4.79
N PRO A 408 19.66 17.95 -4.08
CA PRO A 408 20.10 17.10 -2.98
C PRO A 408 19.10 17.09 -1.82
N ALA A 409 18.46 18.24 -1.51
CA ALA A 409 17.44 18.29 -0.47
C ALA A 409 16.19 17.46 -0.80
N MET A 410 15.74 17.48 -2.07
CA MET A 410 14.66 16.61 -2.55
C MET A 410 15.04 15.14 -2.37
N GLY A 411 16.21 14.74 -2.85
CA GLY A 411 16.70 13.36 -2.76
C GLY A 411 16.79 12.86 -1.32
N VAL A 412 17.44 13.63 -0.45
CA VAL A 412 17.60 13.24 0.97
C VAL A 412 16.25 13.16 1.68
N SER A 413 15.35 14.14 1.48
CA SER A 413 14.02 14.10 2.09
C SER A 413 13.19 12.91 1.59
N ALA A 414 13.29 12.57 0.31
CA ALA A 414 12.60 11.43 -0.28
C ALA A 414 13.14 10.08 0.22
N VAL A 415 14.46 9.96 0.41
CA VAL A 415 15.06 8.76 1.01
C VAL A 415 14.57 8.57 2.44
N PHE A 416 14.58 9.61 3.29
CA PHE A 416 14.06 9.51 4.65
C PHE A 416 12.57 9.13 4.65
N PHE A 417 11.79 9.70 3.74
CA PHE A 417 10.38 9.36 3.57
C PHE A 417 10.20 7.88 3.21
N ALA A 418 10.92 7.36 2.22
CA ALA A 418 10.81 5.96 1.82
C ALA A 418 11.32 4.97 2.88
N LEU A 419 12.40 5.30 3.60
CA LEU A 419 12.95 4.43 4.64
C LEU A 419 11.99 4.20 5.81
N VAL A 420 11.23 5.22 6.23
CA VAL A 420 10.31 5.09 7.37
C VAL A 420 9.09 4.22 7.05
N HIS A 421 8.80 3.95 5.78
CA HIS A 421 7.70 3.07 5.37
C HIS A 421 8.08 1.58 5.48
N GLY A 422 9.37 1.25 5.53
CA GLY A 422 9.83 -0.14 5.77
C GLY A 422 9.52 -1.14 4.65
N TYR A 423 9.16 -0.68 3.45
CA TYR A 423 8.86 -1.56 2.33
C TYR A 423 10.09 -2.24 1.72
N GLY A 424 9.85 -3.36 1.03
CA GLY A 424 10.84 -3.99 0.15
C GLY A 424 11.28 -3.08 -1.01
N VAL A 425 12.22 -3.55 -1.82
CA VAL A 425 12.90 -2.74 -2.85
C VAL A 425 11.94 -2.02 -3.82
N VAL A 426 10.90 -2.71 -4.30
CA VAL A 426 9.91 -2.13 -5.23
C VAL A 426 9.06 -1.05 -4.53
N GLY A 427 8.51 -1.36 -3.35
CA GLY A 427 7.75 -0.39 -2.56
C GLY A 427 8.59 0.81 -2.11
N PHE A 428 9.86 0.59 -1.76
CA PHE A 428 10.80 1.67 -1.47
C PHE A 428 10.98 2.60 -2.68
N ALA A 429 11.17 2.03 -3.89
CA ALA A 429 11.32 2.82 -5.10
C ALA A 429 10.07 3.66 -5.41
N SER A 430 8.87 3.09 -5.24
CA SER A 430 7.59 3.78 -5.38
C SER A 430 7.44 4.96 -4.41
N VAL A 431 7.65 4.71 -3.10
CA VAL A 431 7.54 5.76 -2.08
C VAL A 431 8.63 6.82 -2.25
N PHE A 432 9.85 6.42 -2.64
CA PHE A 432 10.93 7.36 -2.96
C PHE A 432 10.58 8.26 -4.13
N TRP A 433 10.00 7.71 -5.20
CA TRP A 433 9.55 8.46 -6.36
C TRP A 433 8.46 9.48 -6.00
N SER A 434 7.43 9.04 -5.26
CA SER A 434 6.40 9.91 -4.68
C SER A 434 7.02 10.99 -3.78
N GLY A 435 8.00 10.58 -2.96
CA GLY A 435 9.02 11.39 -2.27
C GLY A 435 9.43 12.65 -3.03
N ILE A 436 10.07 12.42 -4.17
CA ILE A 436 10.60 13.43 -5.08
C ILE A 436 9.48 14.29 -5.67
N LEU A 437 8.39 13.66 -6.11
CA LEU A 437 7.29 14.36 -6.78
C LEU A 437 6.59 15.36 -5.86
N TRP A 438 6.27 14.98 -4.63
CA TRP A 438 5.66 15.88 -3.66
C TRP A 438 6.58 17.05 -3.30
N ALA A 439 7.89 16.80 -3.16
CA ALA A 439 8.87 17.87 -2.95
C ALA A 439 8.99 18.81 -4.18
N LEU A 440 8.97 18.25 -5.39
CA LEU A 440 8.96 19.02 -6.63
C LEU A 440 7.69 19.86 -6.76
N ALA A 441 6.53 19.31 -6.41
CA ALA A 441 5.27 20.05 -6.39
C ALA A 441 5.37 21.25 -5.44
N TYR A 442 5.89 21.05 -4.21
CA TYR A 442 6.07 22.15 -3.27
C TYR A 442 7.07 23.21 -3.77
N GLU A 443 8.23 22.80 -4.30
CA GLU A 443 9.26 23.72 -4.83
C GLU A 443 8.73 24.58 -5.98
N ARG A 444 7.95 23.99 -6.90
CA ARG A 444 7.45 24.68 -8.09
C ARG A 444 6.22 25.53 -7.82
N THR A 445 5.37 25.10 -6.89
CA THR A 445 4.08 25.75 -6.63
C THR A 445 4.12 26.71 -5.46
N ARG A 446 5.14 26.62 -4.59
CA ARG A 446 5.22 27.36 -3.31
C ARG A 446 3.98 27.18 -2.43
N SER A 447 3.39 25.99 -2.50
CA SER A 447 2.20 25.58 -1.76
C SER A 447 2.28 24.09 -1.46
N LEU A 448 1.98 23.68 -0.23
CA LEU A 448 1.84 22.25 0.08
C LEU A 448 0.56 21.64 -0.49
N LEU A 449 -0.43 22.45 -0.89
CA LEU A 449 -1.75 21.92 -1.30
C LEU A 449 -1.67 20.95 -2.48
N PRO A 450 -0.91 21.20 -3.57
CA PRO A 450 -0.81 20.23 -4.65
C PRO A 450 -0.16 18.91 -4.23
N ALA A 451 0.81 18.95 -3.31
CA ALA A 451 1.46 17.76 -2.77
C ALA A 451 0.50 16.97 -1.87
N ILE A 452 -0.19 17.64 -0.93
CA ILE A 452 -1.20 17.03 -0.06
C ILE A 452 -2.30 16.37 -0.88
N LEU A 453 -2.84 17.08 -1.87
CA LEU A 453 -3.91 16.55 -2.73
C LEU A 453 -3.42 15.39 -3.61
N GLY A 454 -2.22 15.49 -4.18
CA GLY A 454 -1.65 14.42 -4.99
C GLY A 454 -1.42 13.14 -4.18
N HIS A 455 -0.89 13.30 -2.97
CA HIS A 455 -0.66 12.22 -2.01
C HIS A 455 -2.00 11.60 -1.56
N ALA A 456 -2.99 12.41 -1.19
CA ALA A 456 -4.33 11.94 -0.83
C ALA A 456 -5.02 11.16 -1.96
N ILE A 457 -4.90 11.63 -3.21
CA ILE A 457 -5.42 10.93 -4.38
C ILE A 457 -4.74 9.57 -4.55
N ASN A 458 -3.42 9.51 -4.39
CA ASN A 458 -2.67 8.25 -4.47
C ASN A 458 -3.17 7.25 -3.43
N ASN A 459 -3.26 7.65 -2.17
CA ASN A 459 -3.70 6.78 -1.08
C ASN A 459 -5.17 6.37 -1.23
N LEU A 460 -6.01 7.23 -1.80
CA LEU A 460 -7.39 6.90 -2.14
C LEU A 460 -7.47 5.78 -3.19
N PHE A 461 -6.64 5.83 -4.24
CA PHE A 461 -6.62 4.75 -5.25
C PHE A 461 -6.17 3.43 -4.65
N VAL A 462 -5.07 3.43 -3.88
CA VAL A 462 -4.60 2.23 -3.18
C VAL A 462 -5.70 1.68 -2.27
N SER A 463 -6.31 2.52 -1.43
CA SER A 463 -7.39 2.07 -0.54
C SER A 463 -8.61 1.54 -1.29
N ALA A 464 -8.97 2.15 -2.42
CA ALA A 464 -10.07 1.70 -3.26
C ALA A 464 -9.79 0.33 -3.91
N GLU A 465 -8.57 0.10 -4.38
CA GLU A 465 -8.13 -1.21 -4.89
C GLU A 465 -8.30 -2.30 -3.84
N PHE A 466 -7.81 -2.08 -2.62
CA PHE A 466 -7.99 -3.01 -1.51
C PHE A 466 -9.47 -3.30 -1.21
N LEU A 467 -10.31 -2.27 -1.12
CA LEU A 467 -11.72 -2.46 -0.78
C LEU A 467 -12.51 -3.16 -1.90
N TRP A 468 -12.31 -2.76 -3.16
CA TRP A 468 -13.13 -3.25 -4.26
C TRP A 468 -12.67 -4.60 -4.79
N LEU A 469 -11.36 -4.89 -4.73
CA LEU A 469 -10.81 -6.12 -5.28
C LEU A 469 -10.61 -7.21 -4.21
N LEU A 470 -10.29 -6.83 -2.97
CA LEU A 470 -9.97 -7.79 -1.92
C LEU A 470 -11.04 -7.89 -0.83
N ARG A 471 -11.79 -6.83 -0.50
CA ARG A 471 -12.81 -6.90 0.57
C ARG A 471 -14.20 -7.32 0.08
N MET A 472 -14.69 -6.71 -1.00
CA MET A 472 -16.09 -6.77 -1.47
C MET A 472 -16.49 -8.01 -2.28
#